data_AF-A0A9D3UTG2-F1
#
_entry.id   AF-A0A9D3UTG2-F1
#
_cell.length_a   1.000
_cell.length_b   1.000
_cell.length_c   1.000
_cell.angle_alpha   90.00
_cell.angle_beta   90.00
_cell.angle_gamma   90.00
#
_symmetry.space_group_name_H-M   'P 1'
#
loop_
_entity.id
_entity.type
_entity.pdbx_description
1 polymer ?
#
loop_
_entity_poly.entity_id
_entity_poly.type
_entity_poly.pdbx_seq_one_letter_code
_entity_poly.pdbx_strand_id
1 'polypeptide(L)'
;MVHPLLRGGPYANASLKFELLLIVEQKRTIKFLLGLNKDLDEVRGRVMGIKPFPTIWEAFVEVQREESIKKLTITNTNISSIVKGLALYTQIISEKQGWQRMPLV
;
A
#
# COMPACT_ATOMS: atom_id res chain seq x y z
N MET A 1 40.50 -14.52 32.93
CA MET A 1 40.73 -13.64 31.76
C MET A 1 39.46 -12.83 31.54
N VAL A 2 39.44 -11.58 32.01
CA VAL A 2 38.34 -10.65 31.78
C VAL A 2 38.69 -9.80 30.56
N HIS A 3 37.82 -9.83 29.54
CA HIS A 3 37.98 -9.08 28.30
C HIS A 3 37.83 -7.57 28.57
N PRO A 4 38.89 -6.74 28.51
CA PRO A 4 38.83 -5.38 29.04
C PRO A 4 38.63 -4.37 27.91
N LEU A 5 37.38 -4.09 27.49
CA LEU A 5 37.10 -3.00 26.53
C LEU A 5 35.82 -2.18 26.81
N LEU A 6 35.22 -2.25 28.01
CA LEU A 6 34.03 -1.45 28.35
C LEU A 6 34.35 -0.30 29.32
N ARG A 7 35.40 0.49 29.03
CA ARG A 7 35.62 1.79 29.68
C ARG A 7 35.57 2.91 28.64
N GLY A 8 34.35 3.39 28.38
CA GLY A 8 33.99 4.70 27.79
C GLY A 8 35.00 5.41 26.88
N GLY A 9 35.34 4.82 25.73
CA GLY A 9 36.09 5.51 24.67
C GLY A 9 35.22 6.48 23.86
N PRO A 10 35.82 7.35 23.02
CA PRO A 10 35.12 8.40 22.24
C PRO A 10 34.08 7.88 21.24
N TYR A 11 33.98 6.55 21.04
CA TYR A 11 32.98 5.91 20.19
C TYR A 11 31.74 5.41 20.96
N ALA A 12 31.82 5.30 22.30
CA ALA A 12 30.72 4.83 23.13
C ALA A 12 29.53 5.81 23.11
N ASN A 13 29.79 7.12 23.08
CA ASN A 13 28.73 8.14 22.98
C ASN A 13 28.09 8.18 21.59
N ALA A 14 28.84 7.90 20.51
CA ALA A 14 28.35 7.88 19.14
C ALA A 14 27.43 6.67 18.92
N SER A 15 27.81 5.48 19.40
CA SER A 15 26.92 4.30 19.38
C SER A 15 25.64 4.54 20.16
N LEU A 16 25.72 5.10 21.37
CA LEU A 16 24.53 5.42 22.16
C LEU A 16 23.62 6.47 21.51
N LYS A 17 24.21 7.49 20.86
CA LYS A 17 23.45 8.48 20.06
C LYS A 17 22.76 7.84 18.86
N PHE A 18 23.41 6.88 18.21
CA PHE A 18 22.84 6.16 17.06
C PHE A 18 21.67 5.27 17.50
N GLU A 19 21.84 4.49 18.57
CA GLU A 19 20.77 3.68 19.16
C GLU A 19 19.57 4.54 19.61
N LEU A 20 19.83 5.68 20.25
CA LEU A 20 18.76 6.59 20.65
C LEU A 20 18.03 7.18 19.43
N LEU A 21 18.76 7.54 18.37
CA LEU A 21 18.18 8.02 17.13
C LEU A 21 17.28 6.95 16.49
N LEU A 22 17.74 5.70 16.44
CA LEU A 22 16.94 4.56 15.94
C LEU A 22 15.65 4.39 16.74
N ILE A 23 15.71 4.46 18.08
CA ILE A 23 14.53 4.34 18.94
C ILE A 23 13.55 5.50 18.71
N VAL A 24 14.06 6.73 18.60
CA VAL A 24 13.22 7.91 18.34
C VAL A 24 12.55 7.80 16.97
N GLU A 25 13.28 7.35 15.96
CA GLU A 25 12.76 7.21 14.61
C GLU A 25 11.71 6.09 14.52
N GLN A 26 11.96 4.94 15.14
CA GLN A 26 10.97 3.87 15.25
C GLN A 26 9.68 4.34 15.95
N LYS A 27 9.79 5.12 17.03
CA LYS A 27 8.63 5.71 17.71
C LYS A 27 7.82 6.63 16.79
N ARG A 28 8.49 7.44 15.95
CA ARG A 28 7.83 8.30 14.97
C ARG A 28 7.10 7.49 13.90
N THR A 29 7.75 6.46 13.36
CA THR A 29 7.12 5.54 12.39
C THR A 29 5.90 4.84 13.00
N ILE A 30 6.01 4.32 14.23
CA ILE A 30 4.86 3.68 14.91
C ILE A 30 3.71 4.67 15.09
N LYS A 31 4.00 5.90 15.56
CA LYS A 31 2.96 6.94 15.71
C LYS A 31 2.29 7.28 14.38
N PHE A 32 3.06 7.36 13.29
CA PHE A 32 2.53 7.55 11.94
C PHE A 32 1.59 6.40 11.55
N LEU A 33 2.04 5.15 11.70
CA LEU A 33 1.27 3.95 11.34
C LEU A 33 -0.03 3.81 12.15
N LEU A 34 -0.01 4.16 13.45
CA LEU A 34 -1.19 4.15 14.31
C LEU A 34 -2.19 5.26 13.96
N GLY A 35 -1.75 6.31 13.26
CA GLY A 35 -2.61 7.40 12.78
C GLY A 35 -3.26 7.13 11.41
N LEU A 36 -2.98 5.99 10.77
CA LEU A 36 -3.57 5.64 9.48
C LEU A 36 -5.05 5.28 9.58
N ASN A 37 -5.78 5.49 8.48
CA ASN A 37 -7.17 5.04 8.35
C ASN A 37 -7.26 3.50 8.41
N LYS A 38 -8.36 2.96 8.97
CA LYS A 38 -8.67 1.52 9.04
C LYS A 38 -8.61 0.81 7.69
N ASP A 39 -8.88 1.50 6.59
CA ASP A 39 -8.82 0.93 5.24
C ASP A 39 -7.38 0.56 4.84
N LEU A 40 -6.38 1.02 5.60
CA LEU A 40 -4.96 0.75 5.42
C LEU A 40 -4.42 -0.26 6.46
N ASP A 41 -5.29 -0.94 7.21
CA ASP A 41 -4.88 -1.89 8.25
C ASP A 41 -4.02 -3.03 7.72
N GLU A 42 -4.26 -3.47 6.48
CA GLU A 42 -3.46 -4.49 5.82
C GLU A 42 -2.00 -4.02 5.60
N VAL A 43 -1.81 -2.85 5.00
CA VAL A 43 -0.46 -2.28 4.81
C VAL A 43 0.18 -1.92 6.15
N ARG A 44 -0.60 -1.44 7.13
CA ARG A 44 -0.13 -1.20 8.50
C ARG A 44 0.45 -2.48 9.12
N GLY A 45 -0.29 -3.58 9.05
CA GLY A 45 0.15 -4.89 9.56
C GLY A 45 1.40 -5.39 8.84
N ARG A 46 1.46 -5.26 7.51
CA ARG A 46 2.67 -5.62 6.74
C ARG A 46 3.87 -4.79 7.15
N VAL A 47 3.76 -3.46 7.20
CA VAL A 47 4.86 -2.56 7.55
C VAL A 47 5.36 -2.82 8.97
N MET A 48 4.46 -3.11 9.92
CA MET A 48 4.84 -3.49 11.30
C MET A 48 5.61 -4.81 11.38
N GLY A 49 5.41 -5.72 10.41
CA GLY A 49 6.09 -7.01 10.34
C GLY A 49 7.49 -6.97 9.71
N ILE A 50 7.89 -5.86 9.08
CA ILE A 50 9.16 -5.75 8.36
C ILE A 50 10.35 -5.69 9.36
N LYS A 51 11.42 -6.44 9.07
CA LYS A 51 12.68 -6.47 9.83
C LYS A 51 13.87 -6.18 8.90
N PRO A 52 14.78 -5.25 9.25
CA PRO A 52 14.70 -4.33 10.39
C PRO A 52 13.49 -3.39 10.28
N PHE A 53 13.06 -2.81 11.40
CA PHE A 53 11.85 -1.98 11.41
C PHE A 53 12.04 -0.76 10.49
N PRO A 54 11.06 -0.47 9.62
CA PRO A 54 11.24 0.54 8.59
C PRO A 54 11.33 1.95 9.17
N THR A 55 12.06 2.80 8.45
CA THR A 55 12.07 4.25 8.68
C THR A 55 10.71 4.86 8.36
N ILE A 56 10.48 6.08 8.82
CA ILE A 56 9.22 6.79 8.55
C ILE A 56 9.01 7.00 7.04
N TRP A 57 10.09 7.21 6.30
CA TRP A 57 10.04 7.42 4.86
C TRP A 57 9.69 6.14 4.10
N GLU A 58 10.31 5.01 4.45
CA GLU A 58 9.98 3.71 3.85
C GLU A 58 8.52 3.33 4.13
N ALA A 59 8.05 3.53 5.36
CA ALA A 59 6.66 3.33 5.72
C ALA A 59 5.72 4.24 4.93
N PHE A 60 6.08 5.52 4.75
CA PHE A 60 5.29 6.49 3.98
C PHE A 60 5.16 6.08 2.50
N VAL A 61 6.26 5.67 1.87
CA VAL A 61 6.26 5.23 0.46
C VAL A 61 5.38 3.99 0.27
N GLU A 62 5.46 3.02 1.18
CA GLU A 62 4.64 1.80 1.09
C GLU A 62 3.14 2.11 1.27
N VAL A 63 2.78 3.00 2.20
CA VAL A 63 1.40 3.46 2.39
C VAL A 63 0.89 4.20 1.16
N GLN A 64 1.67 5.13 0.61
CA GLN A 64 1.31 5.89 -0.59
C GLN A 64 1.11 4.95 -1.80
N ARG A 65 1.96 3.93 -1.94
CA ARG A 65 1.84 2.91 -2.97
C ARG A 65 0.53 2.13 -2.83
N GLU A 66 0.19 1.69 -1.63
CA GLU A 66 -1.06 0.97 -1.36
C GLU A 66 -2.29 1.81 -1.68
N GLU A 67 -2.31 3.08 -1.27
CA GLU A 67 -3.38 4.03 -1.60
C GLU A 67 -3.54 4.19 -3.13
N SER A 68 -2.42 4.30 -3.84
CA SER A 68 -2.41 4.42 -5.30
C SER A 68 -2.94 3.15 -5.98
N ILE A 69 -2.56 1.96 -5.50
CA ILE A 69 -3.05 0.69 -6.02
C ILE A 69 -4.55 0.55 -5.81
N LYS A 70 -5.05 0.86 -4.62
CA LYS A 70 -6.49 0.82 -4.31
C LYS A 70 -7.28 1.75 -5.23
N LYS A 71 -6.77 2.96 -5.47
CA LYS A 71 -7.36 3.90 -6.43
C LYS A 71 -7.41 3.32 -7.84
N LEU A 72 -6.32 2.73 -8.33
CA LEU A 72 -6.24 2.13 -9.66
C LEU A 72 -7.19 0.93 -9.82
N THR A 73 -7.28 0.06 -8.82
CA THR A 73 -8.18 -1.09 -8.84
C THR A 73 -9.63 -0.65 -8.95
N ILE A 74 -10.06 0.33 -8.14
CA ILE A 74 -11.43 0.89 -8.21
C ILE A 74 -11.71 1.50 -9.58
N THR A 75 -10.75 2.25 -10.15
CA THR A 75 -10.93 2.81 -11.50
C THR A 75 -11.04 1.73 -12.56
N ASN A 76 -10.21 0.68 -12.47
CA ASN A 76 -10.21 -0.42 -13.44
C ASN A 76 -11.49 -1.26 -13.34
N THR A 77 -12.00 -1.52 -12.13
CA THR A 77 -13.28 -2.23 -11.95
C THR A 77 -14.43 -1.42 -12.53
N ASN A 78 -14.44 -0.10 -12.32
CA ASN A 78 -15.46 0.79 -12.88
C ASN A 78 -15.41 0.79 -14.42
N ILE A 79 -14.22 0.95 -15.01
CA ILE A 79 -14.04 0.90 -16.47
C ILE A 79 -14.47 -0.46 -17.03
N SER A 80 -14.09 -1.56 -16.39
CA SER A 80 -14.51 -2.90 -16.80
C SER A 80 -16.03 -3.06 -16.79
N SER A 81 -16.70 -2.54 -15.75
CA SER A 81 -18.17 -2.59 -15.66
C SER A 81 -18.86 -1.77 -16.77
N ILE A 82 -18.31 -0.59 -17.09
CA ILE A 82 -18.80 0.28 -18.16
C ILE A 82 -18.66 -0.43 -19.51
N VAL A 83 -17.47 -0.96 -19.82
CA VAL A 83 -17.21 -1.65 -21.11
C VAL A 83 -18.11 -2.88 -21.25
N LYS A 84 -18.31 -3.67 -20.19
CA LYS A 84 -19.22 -4.81 -20.20
C LYS A 84 -20.66 -4.39 -20.46
N GLY A 85 -21.14 -3.33 -19.80
CA GLY A 85 -22.48 -2.78 -20.01
C GLY A 85 -22.69 -2.29 -21.45
N LEU A 86 -21.70 -1.60 -22.01
CA LEU A 86 -21.73 -1.13 -23.40
C LEU A 86 -21.74 -2.30 -24.40
N ALA A 87 -20.92 -3.32 -24.19
CA ALA A 87 -20.89 -4.51 -25.04
C ALA A 87 -22.25 -5.25 -25.04
N LEU A 88 -22.86 -5.42 -23.86
CA LEU A 88 -24.20 -6.01 -23.73
C LEU A 88 -25.25 -5.17 -24.47
N TYR A 89 -25.19 -3.85 -24.36
CA TYR A 89 -26.10 -2.95 -25.06
C TYR A 89 -25.98 -3.08 -26.59
N THR A 90 -24.76 -3.14 -27.11
CA THR A 90 -24.53 -3.35 -28.55
C THR A 90 -25.02 -4.71 -29.04
N GLN A 91 -24.88 -5.76 -28.23
CA GLN A 91 -25.38 -7.11 -28.53
C GLN A 91 -26.91 -7.14 -28.56
N ILE A 92 -27.57 -6.51 -27.58
CA ILE A 92 -29.03 -6.45 -27.52
C ILE A 92 -29.59 -5.67 -28.71
N ILE A 93 -28.93 -4.59 -29.13
CA ILE A 93 -29.37 -3.80 -30.30
C ILE A 93 -29.19 -4.60 -31.59
N SER A 94 -28.07 -5.29 -31.77
CA SER A 94 -27.87 -6.11 -32.97
C SER A 94 -28.89 -7.25 -33.05
N GLU A 95 -29.24 -7.87 -31.91
CA GLU A 95 -30.33 -8.84 -31.82
C GLU A 95 -31.69 -8.23 -32.17
N LYS A 96 -32.03 -7.05 -31.62
CA LYS A 96 -33.30 -6.35 -31.90
C LYS A 96 -33.44 -5.94 -33.38
N GLN A 97 -32.35 -5.58 -34.04
CA GLN A 97 -32.31 -5.19 -35.46
C GLN A 97 -32.33 -6.41 -36.40
N GLY A 98 -31.90 -7.59 -35.92
CA GLY A 98 -31.96 -8.85 -36.68
C GLY A 98 -33.40 -9.32 -36.95
N TRP A 99 -34.33 -9.09 -36.02
CA TRP A 99 -35.75 -9.41 -36.19
C TRP A 99 -36.47 -8.53 -37.22
N GLN A 100 -35.90 -7.38 -37.60
CA GLN A 100 -36.47 -6.47 -38.60
C GLN A 100 -36.08 -6.85 -40.05
N ARG A 101 -35.22 -7.86 -40.25
CA ARG A 101 -34.75 -8.33 -41.57
C ARG A 101 -35.33 -9.69 -42.01
N MET A 102 -36.28 -10.27 -41.28
CA MET A 102 -36.93 -11.50 -41.75
C MET A 102 -37.84 -11.19 -42.95
N PRO A 103 -37.68 -11.87 -44.11
CA PRO A 103 -38.66 -11.76 -45.17
C PRO A 103 -40.00 -12.29 -44.66
N LEU A 104 -41.06 -11.51 -44.88
CA LEU A 104 -42.43 -12.01 -44.79
C LEU A 104 -42.57 -13.06 -45.90
N VAL A 105 -42.49 -14.33 -45.52
CA VAL A 105 -42.83 -15.48 -46.37
C VAL A 105 -44.34 -15.65 -46.40
#